data_AF-A0A967H3K5-F1
#
_entry.id   AF-A0A967H3K5-F1
#
_cell.length_a   1.000
_cell.length_b   1.000
_cell.length_c   1.000
_cell.angle_alpha   90.00
_cell.angle_beta   90.00
_cell.angle_gamma   90.00
#
_symmetry.space_group_name_H-M   'P 1'
#
loop_
_entity.id
_entity.type
_entity.pdbx_description
1 polymer ?
#
loop_
_entity_poly.entity_id
_entity_poly.type
_entity_poly.pdbx_seq_one_letter_code
_entity_poly.pdbx_strand_id
1 'polypeptide(L)'
;PIEYFFDEISGNPGGTDSGWTTNPVYNDTGLTGNTQYTYTVQMRDSVTPVPNVGTASAPANATTDPTPDTDPPTPNPATFASPPAAVSDTEITMTA
;
A
#
# COMPACT_ATOMS: atom_id res chain seq x y z
N PRO A 1 -18.00 -15.33 -22.55
CA PRO A 1 -17.71 -14.04 -21.86
C PRO A 1 -16.25 -13.68 -22.12
N ILE A 2 -15.81 -12.46 -21.77
CA ILE A 2 -14.36 -12.16 -21.73
C ILE A 2 -13.90 -12.37 -20.29
N GLU A 3 -12.71 -12.94 -20.14
CA GLU A 3 -12.00 -13.07 -18.87
C GLU A 3 -10.69 -12.29 -18.94
N TYR A 4 -10.25 -11.81 -17.79
CA TYR A 4 -9.07 -11.00 -17.57
C TYR A 4 -8.12 -11.73 -16.61
N PHE A 5 -6.82 -11.60 -16.85
CA PHE A 5 -5.78 -12.07 -15.94
C PHE A 5 -4.84 -10.89 -15.68
N PHE A 6 -4.81 -10.43 -14.44
CA PHE A 6 -3.86 -9.44 -13.95
C PHE A 6 -2.67 -10.20 -13.35
N ASP A 7 -1.51 -10.04 -13.97
CA ASP A 7 -0.27 -10.75 -13.67
C ASP A 7 0.66 -9.82 -12.91
N GLU A 8 1.02 -10.17 -11.68
CA GLU A 8 2.00 -9.46 -10.86
C GLU A 8 3.40 -9.93 -11.26
N ILE A 9 4.23 -9.01 -11.73
CA ILE A 9 5.55 -9.36 -12.28
C ILE A 9 6.72 -8.67 -11.57
N SER A 10 6.46 -7.88 -10.52
CA SER A 10 7.54 -7.29 -9.73
C SER A 10 8.22 -8.29 -8.80
N GLY A 11 7.51 -9.36 -8.40
CA GLY A 11 8.02 -10.37 -7.48
C GLY A 11 8.14 -9.88 -6.03
N ASN A 12 7.53 -8.75 -5.71
CA ASN A 12 7.56 -8.19 -4.37
C ASN A 12 6.62 -8.95 -3.43
N PRO A 13 6.97 -9.12 -2.13
CA PRO A 13 6.11 -9.77 -1.17
C PRO A 13 4.72 -9.13 -1.08
N GLY A 14 3.70 -9.97 -0.96
CA GLY A 14 2.30 -9.55 -0.84
C GLY A 14 1.60 -9.29 -2.18
N GLY A 15 2.33 -9.04 -3.25
CA GLY A 15 1.76 -8.94 -4.60
C GLY A 15 1.24 -10.30 -5.07
N THR A 16 0.07 -10.32 -5.73
CA THR A 16 -0.54 -11.56 -6.21
C THR A 16 -1.14 -11.44 -7.61
N ASP A 17 -1.27 -12.58 -8.30
CA ASP A 17 -2.01 -12.65 -9.56
C ASP A 17 -3.50 -12.80 -9.28
N SER A 18 -4.34 -12.25 -10.16
CA SER A 18 -5.79 -12.37 -10.00
C SER A 18 -6.34 -13.76 -10.31
N GLY A 19 -5.59 -14.59 -11.04
CA GLY A 19 -6.17 -15.68 -11.81
C GLY A 19 -7.07 -15.16 -12.94
N TRP A 20 -7.70 -16.07 -13.70
CA TRP A 20 -8.68 -15.66 -14.72
C TRP A 20 -10.01 -15.29 -14.06
N THR A 21 -10.49 -14.07 -14.31
CA THR A 21 -11.73 -13.53 -13.74
C THR A 21 -12.57 -12.82 -14.79
N THR A 22 -13.89 -12.80 -14.65
CA THR A 22 -14.78 -12.03 -15.51
C THR A 22 -14.91 -10.56 -15.08
N ASN A 23 -14.45 -10.22 -13.87
CA ASN A 23 -14.45 -8.85 -13.37
C ASN A 23 -13.27 -8.08 -13.98
N PRO A 24 -13.48 -6.97 -14.71
CA PRO A 24 -12.39 -6.16 -15.26
C PRO A 24 -11.65 -5.33 -14.20
N VAL A 25 -11.89 -5.57 -12.91
CA VAL A 25 -11.24 -4.91 -11.79
C VAL A 25 -10.59 -5.96 -10.91
N TYR A 26 -9.29 -5.77 -10.67
CA TYR A 26 -8.52 -6.51 -9.68
C TYR A 26 -8.02 -5.56 -8.60
N ASN A 27 -8.35 -5.86 -7.35
CA ASN A 27 -7.92 -5.11 -6.18
C ASN A 27 -6.94 -5.98 -5.40
N ASP A 28 -5.65 -5.81 -5.66
CA ASP A 28 -4.60 -6.51 -4.94
C ASP A 28 -4.46 -5.93 -3.52
N THR A 29 -4.39 -6.81 -2.52
CA THR A 29 -4.41 -6.42 -1.09
C THR A 29 -3.35 -7.18 -0.32
N GLY A 30 -2.93 -6.65 0.83
CA GLY A 30 -1.81 -7.23 1.59
C GLY A 30 -0.44 -6.84 1.02
N LEU A 31 -0.40 -5.81 0.17
CA LEU A 31 0.83 -5.22 -0.34
C LEU A 31 1.65 -4.58 0.77
N THR A 32 2.97 -4.54 0.57
CA THR A 32 3.91 -3.83 1.44
C THR A 32 3.85 -2.33 1.13
N GLY A 33 3.85 -1.48 2.16
CA GLY A 33 3.88 -0.03 1.99
C GLY A 33 5.19 0.47 1.38
N ASN A 34 5.17 1.66 0.78
CA ASN A 34 6.32 2.26 0.10
C ASN A 34 7.03 1.33 -0.90
N THR A 35 6.28 0.46 -1.57
CA THR A 35 6.82 -0.58 -2.47
C THR A 35 6.21 -0.43 -3.85
N GLN A 36 7.05 -0.48 -4.90
CA GLN A 36 6.60 -0.41 -6.29
C GLN A 36 6.21 -1.80 -6.78
N TYR A 37 4.97 -1.94 -7.26
CA TYR A 37 4.46 -3.15 -7.91
C TYR A 37 4.32 -2.92 -9.41
N THR A 38 4.41 -4.00 -10.20
CA THR A 38 4.35 -3.98 -11.66
C THR A 38 3.38 -5.05 -12.13
N TYR A 39 2.42 -4.67 -12.97
CA TYR A 39 1.40 -5.60 -13.47
C TYR A 39 1.31 -5.57 -14.99
N THR A 40 0.89 -6.70 -15.57
CA THR A 40 0.35 -6.78 -16.94
C THR A 40 -1.08 -7.28 -16.92
N VAL A 41 -1.83 -7.06 -18.00
CA VAL A 41 -3.16 -7.65 -18.18
C VAL A 41 -3.21 -8.47 -19.47
N GLN A 42 -3.78 -9.67 -19.38
CA GLN A 42 -4.15 -10.52 -20.51
C GLN A 42 -5.66 -10.72 -20.55
N MET A 43 -6.20 -10.95 -21.75
CA MET A 43 -7.62 -11.23 -21.96
C MET A 43 -7.80 -12.54 -22.74
N ARG A 44 -8.87 -13.27 -22.44
CA ARG A 44 -9.30 -14.43 -23.21
C ARG A 44 -10.82 -14.48 -23.38
N ASP A 45 -11.29 -15.22 -24.35
CA ASP A 45 -12.71 -15.56 -24.44
C ASP A 45 -13.06 -16.82 -23.62
N SER A 46 -14.34 -17.20 -23.59
CA SER A 46 -14.81 -18.40 -22.87
C SER A 46 -15.00 -19.62 -23.78
N VAL A 47 -14.35 -19.66 -24.95
CA VAL A 47 -14.47 -20.81 -25.85
C VAL A 47 -13.84 -22.04 -25.19
N THR A 48 -14.53 -23.18 -25.28
CA THR A 48 -14.04 -24.47 -24.78
C THR A 48 -13.83 -25.44 -25.94
N PRO A 49 -12.85 -26.37 -25.87
CA PRO A 49 -11.94 -26.61 -24.75
C PRO A 49 -10.73 -25.67 -24.69
N VAL A 50 -10.45 -24.91 -25.76
CA VAL A 50 -9.28 -24.03 -25.86
C VAL A 50 -9.76 -22.58 -26.08
N PRO A 51 -9.64 -21.71 -25.07
CA PRO A 51 -9.93 -20.28 -25.21
C PRO A 51 -9.00 -19.59 -26.21
N ASN A 52 -9.49 -18.54 -26.88
CA ASN A 52 -8.61 -17.62 -27.60
C ASN A 52 -8.01 -16.63 -26.59
N VAL A 53 -6.68 -16.65 -26.44
CA VAL A 53 -5.94 -15.78 -25.51
C VAL A 53 -5.19 -14.70 -26.28
N GLY A 54 -5.37 -13.44 -25.88
CA GLY A 54 -4.65 -12.30 -26.44
C GLY A 54 -3.25 -12.13 -25.85
N THR A 55 -2.42 -11.32 -26.51
CA THR A 55 -1.11 -10.92 -25.98
C THR A 55 -1.27 -10.05 -24.72
N ALA A 56 -0.34 -10.19 -23.78
CA ALA A 56 -0.26 -9.31 -22.60
C ALA A 56 -0.09 -7.85 -22.99
N SER A 57 -0.62 -6.95 -22.16
CA SER A 57 -0.31 -5.54 -22.22
C SER A 57 1.18 -5.28 -21.97
N ALA A 58 1.63 -4.06 -22.28
CA ALA A 58 2.86 -3.55 -21.70
C ALA A 58 2.74 -3.52 -20.15
N PRO A 59 3.85 -3.66 -19.41
CA PRO A 59 3.85 -3.55 -17.97
C PRO A 59 3.51 -2.12 -17.51
N ALA A 60 2.78 -2.01 -16.41
CA ALA A 60 2.45 -0.75 -15.75
C ALA A 60 2.78 -0.82 -14.25
N ASN A 61 3.22 0.31 -13.70
CA ASN A 61 3.75 0.38 -12.34
C ASN A 61 2.90 1.28 -11.45
N ALA A 62 2.80 0.93 -10.17
CA ALA A 62 2.29 1.80 -9.11
C ALA A 62 3.09 1.58 -7.83
N THR A 63 3.23 2.63 -7.01
CA THR A 63 3.89 2.54 -5.71
C THR A 63 2.85 2.75 -4.63
N THR A 64 2.80 1.83 -3.65
CA THR A 64 1.94 1.96 -2.48
C THR A 64 2.39 3.12 -1.60
N ASP A 65 1.44 3.76 -0.92
CA ASP A 65 1.76 4.77 0.09
C ASP A 65 2.66 4.18 1.20
N PRO A 66 3.49 5.01 1.86
CA PRO A 66 4.25 4.56 3.02
C PRO A 66 3.31 4.13 4.14
N THR A 67 3.77 3.16 4.94
CA THR A 67 3.06 2.80 6.18
C THR A 67 2.98 4.04 7.08
N PRO A 68 1.83 4.33 7.70
CA PRO A 68 1.70 5.45 8.63
C PRO A 68 2.77 5.38 9.73
N ASP A 69 3.34 6.52 10.10
CA ASP A 69 4.16 6.62 11.29
C ASP A 69 3.28 6.38 12.53
N THR A 70 3.65 5.37 13.32
CA THR A 70 2.97 5.01 14.56
C THR A 70 3.87 5.20 15.78
N ASP A 71 5.10 5.67 15.58
CA ASP A 71 6.05 5.84 16.67
C ASP A 71 5.67 7.10 17.48
N PRO A 72 5.47 6.98 18.80
CA PRO A 72 5.22 8.15 19.63
C PRO A 72 6.46 9.05 19.64
N PRO A 73 6.29 10.39 19.76
CA PRO A 73 7.43 11.29 19.93
C PRO A 73 8.16 10.94 21.24
N THR A 74 9.48 11.18 21.26
CA THR A 74 10.30 10.99 22.46
C THR A 74 10.47 12.32 23.22
N PRO A 75 10.48 12.31 24.56
CA PRO A 75 10.28 11.17 25.46
C PRO A 75 8.80 10.77 25.62
N ASN A 76 8.57 9.48 25.90
CA ASN A 76 7.24 8.94 26.20
C ASN A 76 7.31 8.03 27.45
N PRO A 77 6.64 8.35 28.57
CA PRO A 77 5.80 9.53 28.79
C PRO A 77 6.57 10.85 28.64
N ALA A 78 5.88 11.90 28.23
CA ALA A 78 6.47 13.23 28.18
C ALA A 78 6.97 13.64 29.57
N THR A 79 8.13 14.28 29.62
CA THR A 79 8.74 14.81 30.84
C THR A 79 9.05 16.29 30.63
N PHE A 80 8.93 17.11 31.67
CA PHE A 80 9.42 18.48 31.62
C PHE A 80 10.95 18.52 31.61
N ALA A 81 11.55 19.27 30.69
CA ALA A 81 12.92 19.74 30.82
C ALA A 81 13.09 20.68 32.03
N SER A 82 12.07 21.51 32.32
CA SER A 82 12.00 22.33 33.54
C SER A 82 10.60 22.29 34.13
N PRO A 83 10.42 21.82 35.38
CA PRO A 83 9.10 21.74 36.00
C PRO A 83 8.50 23.14 36.19
N PRO A 84 7.17 23.25 36.35
CA PRO A 84 6.50 24.51 36.67
C PRO A 84 7.10 25.18 37.90
N ALA A 85 7.53 26.43 37.75
CA ALA A 85 8.05 27.25 38.84
C ALA A 85 7.42 28.65 38.78
N ALA A 86 7.02 29.17 39.94
CA ALA A 86 6.52 30.54 40.06
C ALA A 86 7.64 31.55 39.82
N VAL A 87 7.38 32.53 38.96
CA VAL A 87 8.29 33.64 38.64
C VAL A 87 7.84 34.91 39.40
N SER A 88 6.53 35.08 39.60
CA SER A 88 5.92 36.14 40.41
C SER A 88 4.55 35.71 40.92
N ASP A 89 3.85 36.61 41.64
CA ASP A 89 2.49 36.37 42.15
C ASP A 89 1.46 36.03 41.05
N THR A 90 1.77 36.37 39.80
CA THR A 90 0.88 36.16 38.65
C THR A 90 1.56 35.44 37.47
N GLU A 91 2.73 34.83 37.68
CA GLU A 91 3.52 34.24 36.59
C GLU A 91 4.14 32.89 36.98
N ILE A 92 4.06 31.93 36.06
CA ILE A 92 4.69 30.60 36.16
C ILE A 92 5.41 30.33 34.84
N THR A 93 6.61 29.76 34.91
CA THR A 93 7.35 29.26 33.75
C THR A 93 7.50 27.74 33.82
N MET A 94 7.55 27.09 32.66
CA MET A 94 7.85 25.66 32.50
C MET A 94 8.41 25.41 31.09
N THR A 95 9.23 24.38 30.95
CA THR A 95 9.80 23.99 29.65
C THR A 95 9.55 22.50 29.44
N ALA A 96 9.02 22.16 28.26
CA ALA A 96 8.90 20.77 27.80
C ALA A 96 10.28 20.17 27.55
#